data_AF-A0A7X8V8T3-F1
#
_entry.id   AF-A0A7X8V8T3-F1
#
_cell.length_a   1.000
_cell.length_b   1.000
_cell.length_c   1.000
_cell.angle_alpha   90.00
_cell.angle_beta   90.00
_cell.angle_gamma   90.00
#
_symmetry.space_group_name_H-M   'P 1'
#
loop_
_entity.id
_entity.type
_entity.pdbx_description
1 polymer ?
#
loop_
_entity_poly.entity_id
_entity_poly.type
_entity_poly.pdbx_seq_one_letter_code
_entity_poly.pdbx_strand_id
1 'polypeptide(L)' 'GAEAAAVTAIIGMVTSVGDYFIADRPFVYAIREISTNTILFLGAYRGLE' A
#
# COMPACT_ATOMS: atom_id res chain seq x y z
N GLY A 1 -13.06 5.11 1.37
CA GLY A 1 -12.03 5.42 2.37
C GLY A 1 -12.71 5.92 3.62
N ALA A 2 -12.76 5.05 4.64
CA ALA A 2 -13.12 5.34 6.04
C ALA A 2 -13.13 4.04 6.90
N GLU A 3 -13.30 2.86 6.30
CA GLU A 3 -13.53 1.63 7.09
C GLU A 3 -12.31 0.72 7.31
N ALA A 4 -11.20 0.90 6.57
CA ALA A 4 -10.06 -0.05 6.57
C ALA A 4 -8.71 0.52 7.06
N ALA A 5 -8.67 1.74 7.59
CA ALA A 5 -7.42 2.41 7.97
C ALA A 5 -7.11 2.43 9.48
N ALA A 6 -7.97 1.84 10.33
CA ALA A 6 -7.79 1.82 11.78
C ALA A 6 -7.80 0.40 12.38
N VAL A 7 -7.38 -0.61 11.62
CA VAL A 7 -6.95 -1.88 12.23
C VAL A 7 -5.52 -1.68 12.69
N THR A 8 -5.36 -1.28 13.96
CA THR A 8 -4.10 -1.49 14.67
C THR A 8 -3.93 -3.00 14.81
N ALA A 9 -3.37 -3.66 13.79
CA ALA A 9 -2.89 -5.02 13.96
C ALA A 9 -1.88 -4.98 15.11
N ILE A 10 -2.05 -5.82 16.13
CA ILE A 10 -1.00 -6.05 17.13
C ILE A 10 0.10 -6.83 16.41
N ILE A 11 0.93 -6.11 15.66
CA ILE A 11 2.19 -6.63 15.14
C ILE A 11 3.13 -6.57 16.35
N GLY A 12 3.50 -7.73 16.90
CA GLY A 12 4.42 -7.79 18.04
C GLY A 12 5.59 -6.83 17.80
N MET A 13 5.84 -5.94 18.76
CA MET A 13 6.83 -4.87 18.59
C MET A 13 8.20 -5.50 18.36
N VAL A 14 8.69 -5.41 17.13
CA VAL A 14 10.05 -5.82 16.79
C VAL A 14 11.00 -4.82 17.44
N THR A 15 11.98 -5.31 18.21
CA THR A 15 12.98 -4.45 18.90
C THR A 15 14.12 -4.01 17.98
N SER A 16 14.17 -4.55 16.76
CA SER A 16 15.04 -4.15 15.66
C SER A 16 14.28 -3.33 14.62
N VAL A 17 14.99 -2.74 13.66
CA VAL A 17 14.35 -2.16 12.44
C VAL A 17 13.43 -3.22 11.83
N GLY A 18 12.14 -2.96 11.89
CA GLY A 18 11.12 -3.79 11.24
C GLY A 18 11.18 -3.64 9.72
N ASP A 19 10.53 -4.55 9.01
CA ASP A 19 10.35 -4.41 7.57
C ASP A 19 9.21 -3.42 7.31
N TYR A 20 9.57 -2.19 6.97
CA TYR A 20 8.62 -1.12 6.66
C TYR A 20 8.50 -0.95 5.15
N PHE A 21 7.27 -0.97 4.64
CA PHE A 21 7.01 -0.53 3.27
C PHE A 21 6.97 1.00 3.24
N ILE A 22 8.03 1.61 2.70
CA ILE A 22 8.15 3.06 2.50
C ILE A 22 8.10 3.33 0.99
N ALA A 23 7.05 4.00 0.53
CA ALA A 23 6.86 4.36 -0.88
C ALA A 23 7.31 5.81 -1.15
N ASP A 24 8.59 6.09 -0.91
CA ASP A 24 9.23 7.42 -1.03
C ASP A 24 9.99 7.63 -2.35
N ARG A 25 9.86 6.69 -3.30
CA ARG A 25 10.53 6.68 -4.61
C ARG A 25 9.57 6.15 -5.68
N PRO A 26 9.86 6.33 -6.99
CA PRO A 26 8.96 5.91 -8.06
C PRO A 26 8.43 4.48 -7.88
N PHE A 27 7.12 4.31 -8.00
CA PHE A 27 6.43 3.05 -7.77
C PHE A 27 5.30 2.82 -8.77
N VAL A 28 4.94 1.56 -8.97
CA VAL A 28 3.77 1.14 -9.76
C VAL A 28 2.65 0.78 -8.81
N TYR A 29 1.41 1.11 -9.17
CA TYR A 29 0.23 0.76 -8.40
C TYR A 29 -0.87 0.20 -9.31
N ALA A 30 -1.69 -0.67 -8.73
CA ALA A 30 -2.91 -1.16 -9.33
C ALA A 30 -4.04 -1.10 -8.31
N ILE A 31 -5.20 -0.61 -8.73
CA ILE A 31 -6.44 -0.68 -7.95
C ILE A 31 -7.32 -1.71 -8.66
N ARG A 32 -7.66 -2.77 -7.94
CA ARG A 32 -8.47 -3.86 -8.47
C ARG A 32 -9.75 -4.04 -7.66
N GLU A 33 -10.79 -4.47 -8.34
CA GLU A 33 -11.97 -5.04 -7.70
C GLU A 33 -11.62 -6.47 -7.26
N ILE A 34 -11.86 -6.81 -5.99
CA ILE A 34 -11.33 -8.03 -5.36
C ILE A 34 -12.08 -9.28 -5.83
N SER A 35 -13.41 -9.19 -5.99
CA SER A 35 -14.27 -10.33 -6.30
C SER A 35 -14.12 -10.80 -7.74
N THR A 36 -14.04 -9.87 -8.71
CA THR A 36 -13.82 -10.20 -10.12
C THR A 36 -12.35 -10.19 -10.53
N ASN A 37 -11.44 -9.77 -9.64
CA ASN A 37 -10.02 -9.52 -9.93
C ASN A 37 -9.77 -8.51 -11.06
N THR A 38 -10.78 -7.74 -11.46
CA THR A 38 -10.66 -6.75 -12.54
C THR A 38 -9.78 -5.59 -12.10
N ILE A 39 -8.77 -5.25 -12.90
CA ILE A 39 -7.96 -4.05 -12.69
C ILE A 39 -8.77 -2.84 -13.15
N LEU A 40 -9.13 -1.99 -12.19
CA LEU A 40 -9.87 -0.75 -12.45
C LEU A 40 -8.93 0.38 -12.84
N PHE A 41 -7.75 0.43 -12.21
CA PHE A 41 -6.74 1.44 -12.47
C PHE A 41 -5.35 0.81 -12.40
N LEU A 42 -4.48 1.22 -13.32
CA LEU A 42 -3.06 0.84 -13.36
C LEU A 42 -2.25 2.09 -13.67
N GLY A 43 -1.17 2.31 -12.93
CA GLY A 43 -0.34 3.49 -13.13
C GLY A 43 1.03 3.38 -12.49
N ALA A 44 1.87 4.36 -12.81
CA ALA A 44 3.18 4.53 -12.22
C ALA A 44 3.35 5.97 -11.74
N TYR A 45 3.79 6.14 -10.50
CA TYR A 45 4.21 7.43 -9.98
C TYR A 45 5.70 7.60 -10.19
N ARG A 46 6.12 8.71 -10.80
CA ARG A 46 7.53 8.97 -11.18
C ARG A 46 8.16 10.13 -10.41
N GLY A 47 7.41 10.80 -9.53
CA GLY A 47 7.82 12.06 -8.90
C GLY A 47 7.28 13.30 -9.63
N LEU A 48 7.42 14.46 -9.00
CA LEU A 48 7.25 15.76 -9.66
C LEU A 48 8.58 16.07 -10.39
N GLU A 49 8.51 16.50 -11.65
CA GLU A 49 9.67 17.06 -12.35
C GLU A 49 10.08 18.42 -11.75
#